data_AF-A0A7V5K5H9-F1
#
_entry.id   AF-A0A7V5K5H9-F1
#
_cell.length_a   1.000
_cell.length_b   1.000
_cell.length_c   1.000
_cell.angle_alpha   90.00
_cell.angle_beta   90.00
_cell.angle_gamma   90.00
#
_symmetry.space_group_name_H-M   'P 1'
#
loop_
_entity.id
_entity.type
_entity.pdbx_description
1 polymer ?
#
loop_
_entity_poly.entity_id
_entity_poly.type
_entity_poly.pdbx_seq_one_letter_code
_entity_poly.pdbx_strand_id
1 'polypeptide(L)'
;AGLKASDQILKIDGELTKDMALMEAIKRLRGPKGTQVTLTIMRKGWSEPKEFSITRDVIPIASVKHERLPDNLGYIRIKSFQESTAQDLEKALRDLEGVPGGLRGLLLDLRNNPGGLLPQAIEVADKFVGDGLIVYTEGRRERKEYRAHAEGTRSQFPMVVLVNGGSASASEIVAGALQDHRRALLLGSPTFGKGSVQSIYGPLEDGSGLRLTVALYYTPKGRNIQAKGIVPDVRVEEDEWEYKPSGKRVVREKDLSRHIETNKEKKSPQDGEAGLAEEHMKDIQFLRGLELLKGLTLFQNAGAGRSP
;
A
#
# COMPACT_ATOMS: atom_id res chain seq x y z
N ALA A 1 28.12 7.76 0.93
CA ALA A 1 29.25 7.22 0.15
C ALA A 1 29.38 7.77 -1.28
N GLY A 2 28.39 8.43 -1.91
CA GLY A 2 28.60 9.04 -3.25
C GLY A 2 28.55 8.07 -4.45
N LEU A 3 28.06 6.85 -4.23
CA LEU A 3 27.69 5.90 -5.27
C LEU A 3 26.54 6.44 -6.13
N LYS A 4 26.50 6.03 -7.40
CA LYS A 4 25.49 6.45 -8.39
C LYS A 4 24.92 5.24 -9.10
N ALA A 5 23.75 5.42 -9.71
CA ALA A 5 23.17 4.40 -10.58
C ALA A 5 24.14 4.06 -11.72
N SER A 6 24.15 2.79 -12.12
CA SER A 6 25.05 2.22 -13.15
C SER A 6 26.53 2.10 -12.75
N ASP A 7 26.88 2.33 -11.48
CA ASP A 7 28.20 1.97 -10.96
C ASP A 7 28.43 0.46 -11.04
N GLN A 8 29.62 0.04 -11.49
CA GLN A 8 30.01 -1.36 -11.54
C GLN A 8 30.87 -1.70 -10.32
N ILE A 9 30.42 -2.64 -9.50
CA ILE A 9 31.19 -3.16 -8.37
C ILE A 9 32.18 -4.19 -8.91
N LEU A 10 33.47 -3.84 -8.94
CA LEU A 10 34.56 -4.72 -9.38
C LEU A 10 35.08 -5.61 -8.25
N LYS A 11 35.10 -5.10 -7.01
CA LYS A 11 35.52 -5.85 -5.83
C LYS A 11 34.64 -5.56 -4.60
N ILE A 12 34.49 -6.55 -3.74
CA ILE A 12 33.89 -6.45 -2.41
C ILE A 12 34.92 -6.96 -1.39
N ASP A 13 35.35 -6.11 -0.47
CA ASP A 13 36.39 -6.40 0.53
C ASP A 13 37.67 -6.99 -0.11
N GLY A 14 38.07 -6.46 -1.27
CA GLY A 14 39.26 -6.86 -2.01
C GLY A 14 39.08 -8.03 -2.98
N GLU A 15 37.97 -8.76 -2.91
CA GLU A 15 37.69 -9.90 -3.81
C GLU A 15 36.94 -9.50 -5.08
N LEU A 16 37.40 -10.00 -6.23
CA LEU A 16 36.81 -9.72 -7.54
C LEU A 16 35.40 -10.29 -7.69
N THR A 17 34.50 -9.49 -8.25
CA THR A 17 33.10 -9.87 -8.49
C THR A 17 32.88 -10.57 -9.84
N LYS A 18 33.88 -10.59 -10.74
CA LYS A 18 33.75 -11.05 -12.14
C LYS A 18 33.16 -12.46 -12.26
N ASP A 19 33.57 -13.37 -11.37
CA ASP A 19 33.13 -14.77 -11.37
C ASP A 19 32.21 -15.09 -10.18
N MET A 20 31.75 -14.06 -9.47
CA MET A 20 30.92 -14.20 -8.27
C MET A 20 29.44 -14.29 -8.64
N ALA A 21 28.75 -15.32 -8.13
CA ALA A 21 27.31 -15.42 -8.27
C ALA A 21 26.60 -14.26 -7.54
N LEU A 22 25.48 -13.77 -8.09
CA LEU A 22 24.75 -12.63 -7.54
C LEU A 22 24.38 -12.80 -6.05
N MET A 23 23.91 -13.99 -5.66
CA MET A 23 23.56 -14.27 -4.27
C MET A 23 24.76 -14.24 -3.33
N GLU A 24 25.94 -14.61 -3.82
CA GLU A 24 27.17 -14.55 -3.05
C GLU A 24 27.64 -13.10 -2.87
N ALA A 25 27.56 -12.28 -3.92
CA ALA A 25 27.81 -10.85 -3.83
C ALA A 25 26.87 -10.16 -2.82
N ILE A 26 25.58 -10.49 -2.85
CA ILE A 26 24.60 -9.96 -1.88
C ILE A 26 24.97 -10.36 -0.44
N LYS A 27 25.37 -11.61 -0.21
CA LYS A 27 25.79 -12.07 1.13
C LYS A 27 26.98 -11.29 1.66
N ARG A 28 27.98 -11.01 0.82
CA ARG A 28 29.19 -10.24 1.17
C ARG A 28 28.91 -8.75 1.42
N LEU A 29 28.00 -8.17 0.63
CA LEU A 29 27.54 -6.79 0.85
C LEU A 29 26.78 -6.65 2.16
N ARG A 30 26.04 -7.69 2.58
CA ARG A 30 25.34 -7.73 3.87
C ARG A 30 26.29 -8.04 5.02
N GLY A 31 25.89 -7.67 6.22
CA GLY A 31 26.66 -7.85 7.44
C GLY A 31 26.04 -7.09 8.60
N PRO A 32 26.59 -7.22 9.82
CA PRO A 32 26.04 -6.57 11.00
C PRO A 32 25.99 -5.05 10.84
N LYS A 33 24.92 -4.43 11.37
CA LYS A 33 24.77 -2.96 11.38
C LYS A 33 26.00 -2.30 12.02
N GLY A 34 26.47 -1.22 11.40
CA GLY A 34 27.63 -0.45 11.86
C GLY A 34 28.99 -0.98 11.38
N THR A 35 29.06 -2.19 10.82
CA THR A 35 30.30 -2.70 10.20
C THR A 35 30.55 -2.02 8.86
N GLN A 36 31.80 -2.00 8.38
CA GLN A 36 32.16 -1.42 7.09
C GLN A 36 32.32 -2.51 6.01
N VAL A 37 32.01 -2.14 4.77
CA VAL A 37 32.33 -2.89 3.56
C VAL A 37 33.07 -1.98 2.59
N THR A 38 34.16 -2.47 2.01
CA THR A 38 34.94 -1.72 1.02
C THR A 38 34.56 -2.20 -0.38
N LEU A 39 34.06 -1.28 -1.22
CA LEU A 39 33.73 -1.55 -2.60
C LEU A 39 34.72 -0.88 -3.54
N THR A 40 35.31 -1.63 -4.47
CA THR A 40 36.04 -1.05 -5.61
C THR A 40 35.05 -0.85 -6.76
N ILE A 41 34.82 0.41 -7.14
CA ILE A 41 33.81 0.80 -8.12
C ILE A 41 34.45 1.34 -9.39
N MET A 42 33.94 0.90 -10.54
CA MET A 42 34.19 1.53 -11.83
C MET A 42 32.95 2.28 -12.29
N ARG A 43 33.14 3.55 -12.67
CA ARG A 43 32.08 4.42 -13.18
C ARG A 43 32.45 4.92 -14.57
N LYS A 44 31.48 4.96 -15.48
CA LYS A 44 31.66 5.51 -16.83
C LYS A 44 32.24 6.93 -16.76
N GLY A 45 33.36 7.15 -17.45
CA GLY A 45 34.08 8.42 -17.48
C GLY A 45 35.22 8.54 -16.46
N TRP A 46 35.45 7.54 -15.60
CA TRP A 46 36.68 7.46 -14.81
C TRP A 46 37.77 6.72 -15.56
N SER A 47 39.00 7.22 -15.43
CA SER A 47 40.20 6.54 -15.93
C SER A 47 40.57 5.33 -15.08
N GLU A 48 40.24 5.34 -13.78
CA GLU A 48 40.62 4.30 -12.82
C GLU A 48 39.47 3.99 -11.84
N PRO A 49 39.37 2.74 -11.34
CA PRO A 49 38.44 2.38 -10.28
C PRO A 49 38.75 3.11 -8.97
N LYS A 50 37.72 3.38 -8.15
CA LYS A 50 37.89 4.00 -6.84
C LYS A 50 37.28 3.16 -5.74
N GLU A 51 37.89 3.21 -4.56
CA GLU A 51 37.39 2.51 -3.38
C GLU A 51 36.42 3.38 -2.57
N PHE A 52 35.38 2.73 -2.07
CA PHE A 52 34.36 3.32 -1.23
C PHE A 52 34.20 2.46 0.01
N SER A 53 34.52 3.01 1.18
CA SER A 53 34.09 2.40 2.44
C SER A 53 32.65 2.81 2.76
N ILE A 54 31.81 1.81 2.99
CA ILE A 54 30.38 1.98 3.26
C ILE A 54 30.09 1.34 4.60
N THR A 55 29.58 2.13 5.53
CA THR A 55 29.03 1.60 6.77
C THR A 55 27.69 0.93 6.48
N ARG A 56 27.58 -0.36 6.80
CA ARG A 56 26.35 -1.13 6.71
C ARG A 56 25.33 -0.56 7.68
N ASP A 57 24.14 -0.29 7.18
CA ASP A 57 23.00 0.13 7.99
C ASP A 57 21.76 -0.65 7.58
N VAL A 58 20.75 -0.62 8.45
CA VAL A 58 19.41 -1.07 8.10
C VAL A 58 18.85 -0.04 7.14
N ILE A 59 18.63 -0.43 5.88
CA ILE A 59 17.90 0.42 4.93
C ILE A 59 16.42 0.26 5.26
N PRO A 60 15.75 1.28 5.84
CA PRO A 60 14.31 1.20 6.04
C PRO A 60 13.65 1.26 4.66
N ILE A 61 13.15 0.13 4.19
CA ILE A 61 12.26 0.14 3.02
C ILE A 61 10.94 0.68 3.55
N ALA A 62 10.67 1.97 3.29
CA ALA A 62 9.42 2.61 3.68
C ALA A 62 8.24 1.74 3.23
N SER A 63 7.60 1.09 4.21
CA SER A 63 6.52 0.14 3.98
C SER A 63 5.23 0.87 3.61
N VAL A 64 5.10 2.12 4.03
CA VAL A 64 3.97 3.01 3.79
C VAL A 64 4.44 4.24 3.01
N LYS A 65 3.68 4.60 1.99
CA LYS A 65 3.75 5.90 1.30
C LYS A 65 2.39 6.56 1.38
N HIS A 66 2.33 7.88 1.47
CA HIS A 66 1.07 8.60 1.42
C HIS A 66 1.17 9.89 0.62
N GLU A 67 0.03 10.33 0.10
CA GLU A 67 -0.13 11.54 -0.70
C GLU A 67 -1.47 12.21 -0.35
N ARG A 68 -1.46 13.55 -0.32
CA ARG A 68 -2.67 14.35 -0.23
C ARG A 68 -3.25 14.53 -1.62
N LEU A 69 -4.50 14.14 -1.78
CA LEU A 69 -5.24 14.32 -3.03
C LEU A 69 -6.15 15.55 -2.94
N PRO A 70 -6.62 16.08 -4.08
CA PRO A 70 -7.63 17.14 -4.08
C PRO A 70 -8.88 16.78 -3.27
N ASP A 71 -9.63 17.79 -2.84
CA ASP A 71 -10.88 17.66 -2.07
C ASP A 71 -10.71 17.06 -0.66
N ASN A 72 -9.53 17.24 -0.04
CA ASN A 72 -9.13 16.64 1.24
C ASN A 72 -9.25 15.10 1.26
N LEU A 73 -8.94 14.48 0.13
CA LEU A 73 -8.84 13.03 0.03
C LEU A 73 -7.40 12.60 0.33
N GLY A 74 -7.24 11.40 0.86
CA GLY A 74 -5.95 10.81 1.16
C GLY A 74 -5.70 9.58 0.30
N TYR A 75 -4.45 9.38 -0.08
CA TYR A 75 -3.96 8.14 -0.65
C TYR A 75 -2.88 7.57 0.25
N ILE A 76 -2.97 6.29 0.57
CA ILE A 76 -1.95 5.56 1.31
C ILE A 76 -1.67 4.25 0.59
N ARG A 77 -0.40 3.97 0.30
CA ARG A 77 0.05 2.70 -0.27
C ARG A 77 0.88 1.93 0.74
N ILE A 78 0.48 0.71 1.04
CA ILE A 78 1.27 -0.23 1.85
C ILE A 78 1.91 -1.24 0.90
N LYS A 79 3.25 -1.23 0.82
CA LYS A 79 4.02 -2.10 -0.08
C LYS A 79 4.28 -3.50 0.49
N SER A 80 4.44 -3.59 1.81
CA SER A 80 4.65 -4.83 2.54
C SER A 80 4.36 -4.59 4.03
N PHE A 81 4.02 -5.66 4.77
CA PHE A 81 3.78 -5.58 6.21
C PHE A 81 5.06 -5.90 6.98
N GLN A 82 5.76 -4.84 7.40
CA GLN A 82 7.00 -4.88 8.17
C GLN A 82 6.74 -4.38 9.59
N GLU A 83 7.70 -4.55 10.49
CA GLU A 83 7.56 -4.24 11.92
C GLU A 83 7.10 -2.81 12.22
N SER A 84 7.44 -1.83 11.38
CA SER A 84 7.04 -0.43 11.56
C SER A 84 5.74 -0.03 10.84
N THR A 85 5.11 -0.94 10.08
CA THR A 85 4.04 -0.58 9.13
C THR A 85 2.85 0.08 9.81
N ALA A 86 2.37 -0.43 10.93
CA ALA A 86 1.25 0.15 11.65
C ALA A 86 1.58 1.55 12.22
N GLN A 87 2.80 1.73 12.70
CA GLN A 87 3.28 3.03 13.19
C GLN A 87 3.43 4.04 12.06
N ASP A 88 3.94 3.61 10.90
CA ASP A 88 4.11 4.47 9.74
C ASP A 88 2.76 4.83 9.11
N LEU A 89 1.79 3.91 9.13
CA LEU A 89 0.40 4.17 8.77
C LEU A 89 -0.24 5.20 9.71
N GLU A 90 -0.04 5.07 11.03
CA GLU A 90 -0.57 6.04 12.00
C GLU A 90 -0.01 7.46 11.75
N LYS A 91 1.29 7.57 11.44
CA LYS A 91 1.89 8.86 11.07
C LYS A 91 1.29 9.43 9.78
N ALA A 92 1.13 8.60 8.75
CA ALA A 92 0.51 9.00 7.49
C ALA A 92 -0.93 9.47 7.68
N LEU A 93 -1.73 8.74 8.48
CA LEU A 93 -3.10 9.12 8.80
C LEU A 93 -3.15 10.47 9.52
N ARG A 94 -2.31 10.69 10.54
CA ARG A 94 -2.25 11.98 11.26
C ARG A 94 -1.87 13.14 10.34
N ASP A 95 -0.93 12.94 9.42
CA ASP A 95 -0.55 13.97 8.44
C ASP A 95 -1.71 14.31 7.50
N LEU A 96 -2.45 13.30 7.03
CA LEU A 96 -3.63 13.48 6.18
C LEU A 96 -4.81 14.10 6.94
N GLU A 97 -4.98 13.78 8.22
CA GLU A 97 -6.03 14.31 9.10
C GLU A 97 -5.76 15.76 9.52
N GLY A 98 -4.49 16.16 9.61
CA GLY A 98 -4.07 17.50 10.02
C GLY A 98 -4.30 18.62 8.99
N VAL A 99 -4.89 18.31 7.84
CA VAL A 99 -5.22 19.32 6.81
C VAL A 99 -6.41 20.19 7.23
N PRO A 100 -6.47 21.48 6.84
CA PRO A 100 -7.66 22.29 7.05
C PRO A 100 -8.91 21.64 6.45
N GLY A 101 -9.94 21.45 7.28
CA GLY A 101 -11.16 20.73 6.90
C GLY A 101 -11.11 19.21 7.09
N GLY A 102 -9.99 18.65 7.58
CA GLY A 102 -9.80 17.24 7.93
C GLY A 102 -9.82 16.29 6.73
N LEU A 103 -9.46 15.03 6.97
CA LEU A 103 -9.50 13.97 5.96
C LEU A 103 -10.96 13.58 5.65
N ARG A 104 -11.36 13.74 4.38
CA ARG A 104 -12.74 13.47 3.94
C ARG A 104 -12.94 12.07 3.37
N GLY A 105 -11.89 11.39 2.95
CA GLY A 105 -11.96 10.06 2.37
C GLY A 105 -10.58 9.47 2.15
N LEU A 106 -10.45 8.14 2.18
CA LEU A 106 -9.17 7.45 2.06
C LEU A 106 -9.18 6.39 0.95
N LEU A 107 -8.17 6.44 0.09
CA LEU A 107 -7.83 5.37 -0.85
C LEU A 107 -6.63 4.59 -0.31
N LEU A 108 -6.86 3.34 0.11
CA LEU A 108 -5.82 2.45 0.63
C LEU A 108 -5.37 1.48 -0.47
N ASP A 109 -4.13 1.58 -0.90
CA ASP A 109 -3.57 0.74 -1.97
C ASP A 109 -2.75 -0.43 -1.39
N LEU A 110 -3.26 -1.64 -1.60
CA LEU A 110 -2.63 -2.92 -1.26
C LEU A 110 -2.19 -3.70 -2.50
N ARG A 111 -2.21 -3.09 -3.69
CA ARG A 111 -1.80 -3.74 -4.95
C ARG A 111 -0.31 -4.07 -4.92
N ASN A 112 0.01 -5.25 -5.44
CA ASN A 112 1.36 -5.79 -5.48
C ASN A 112 2.04 -5.89 -4.10
N ASN A 113 1.23 -6.01 -3.04
CA ASN A 113 1.71 -6.24 -1.67
C ASN A 113 1.62 -7.74 -1.33
N PRO A 114 2.75 -8.47 -1.26
CA PRO A 114 2.77 -9.93 -1.03
C PRO A 114 2.46 -10.31 0.43
N GLY A 115 2.14 -9.34 1.27
CA GLY A 115 1.86 -9.49 2.69
C GLY A 115 3.06 -9.17 3.57
N GLY A 116 3.24 -9.96 4.62
CA GLY A 116 4.29 -9.76 5.62
C GLY A 116 3.84 -10.24 6.99
N LEU A 117 4.17 -9.49 8.04
CA LEU A 117 3.90 -9.86 9.42
C LEU A 117 2.40 -9.80 9.75
N LEU A 118 1.86 -10.91 10.27
CA LEU A 118 0.47 -10.99 10.74
C LEU A 118 0.12 -9.92 11.79
N PRO A 119 0.93 -9.68 12.84
CA PRO A 119 0.61 -8.64 13.84
C PRO A 119 0.38 -7.27 13.21
N GLN A 120 1.18 -6.93 12.18
CA GLN A 120 1.09 -5.66 11.49
C GLN A 120 -0.17 -5.57 10.62
N ALA A 121 -0.62 -6.69 10.03
CA ALA A 121 -1.90 -6.74 9.34
C ALA A 121 -3.09 -6.49 10.29
N ILE A 122 -3.03 -7.09 11.48
CA ILE A 122 -4.05 -6.92 12.52
C ILE A 122 -4.09 -5.47 12.97
N GLU A 123 -2.94 -4.89 13.35
CA GLU A 123 -2.86 -3.50 13.79
C GLU A 123 -3.32 -2.51 12.70
N VAL A 124 -3.01 -2.78 11.42
CA VAL A 124 -3.49 -1.96 10.29
C VAL A 124 -5.01 -2.04 10.15
N ALA A 125 -5.60 -3.23 10.24
CA ALA A 125 -7.06 -3.37 10.19
C ALA A 125 -7.75 -2.72 11.40
N ASP A 126 -7.12 -2.80 12.57
CA ASP A 126 -7.59 -2.22 13.84
C ASP A 126 -7.68 -0.68 13.80
N LYS A 127 -6.94 -0.03 12.90
CA LYS A 127 -7.08 1.42 12.67
C LYS A 127 -8.43 1.82 12.08
N PHE A 128 -9.16 0.89 11.48
CA PHE A 128 -10.37 1.18 10.71
C PHE A 128 -11.59 0.39 11.14
N VAL A 129 -11.42 -0.77 11.78
CA VAL A 129 -12.49 -1.59 12.35
C VAL A 129 -12.53 -1.32 13.84
N GLY A 130 -13.67 -0.85 14.37
CA GLY A 130 -13.77 -0.47 15.80
C GLY A 130 -14.27 -1.56 16.74
N ASP A 131 -14.88 -2.61 16.21
CA ASP A 131 -15.32 -3.77 16.99
C ASP A 131 -15.43 -5.01 16.10
N GLY A 132 -15.32 -6.18 16.72
CA GLY A 132 -15.52 -7.47 16.09
C GLY A 132 -14.22 -8.16 15.65
N LEU A 133 -14.39 -9.28 14.93
CA LEU A 133 -13.27 -10.12 14.51
C LEU A 133 -12.54 -9.45 13.34
N ILE A 134 -11.20 -9.44 13.35
CA ILE A 134 -10.38 -9.02 12.20
C ILE A 134 -10.05 -10.26 11.37
N VAL A 135 -9.51 -11.29 12.03
CA VAL A 135 -9.12 -12.55 11.41
C VAL A 135 -9.10 -13.63 12.47
N TYR A 136 -9.31 -14.87 12.06
CA TYR A 136 -8.96 -16.01 12.89
C TYR A 136 -8.11 -17.02 12.13
N THR A 137 -7.28 -17.74 12.88
CA THR A 137 -6.54 -18.88 12.37
C THR A 137 -7.15 -20.17 12.89
N GLU A 138 -7.20 -21.18 12.04
CA GLU A 138 -7.66 -22.52 12.40
C GLU A 138 -6.58 -23.53 12.04
N GLY A 139 -5.93 -24.04 13.09
CA GLY A 139 -4.95 -25.12 13.00
C GLY A 139 -5.55 -26.45 13.44
N ARG A 140 -4.74 -27.52 13.39
CA ARG A 140 -5.20 -28.88 13.72
C ARG A 140 -5.74 -29.07 15.14
N ARG A 141 -5.33 -28.23 16.09
CA ARG A 141 -5.66 -28.36 17.52
C ARG A 141 -6.18 -27.07 18.17
N GLU A 142 -6.03 -25.94 17.50
CA GLU A 142 -6.27 -24.63 18.11
C GLU A 142 -6.84 -23.67 17.07
N ARG A 143 -7.83 -22.89 17.51
CA ARG A 143 -8.35 -21.72 16.81
C ARG A 143 -7.91 -20.48 17.58
N LYS A 144 -7.31 -19.51 16.88
CA LYS A 144 -6.94 -18.21 17.47
C LYS A 144 -7.72 -17.10 16.79
N GLU A 145 -8.37 -16.27 17.58
CA GLU A 145 -9.12 -15.12 17.11
C GLU A 145 -8.36 -13.83 17.41
N TYR A 146 -8.37 -12.91 16.45
CA TYR A 146 -7.79 -11.59 16.59
C TYR A 146 -8.90 -10.57 16.36
N ARG A 147 -9.18 -9.75 17.36
CA ARG A 147 -10.32 -8.83 17.40
C ARG A 147 -9.84 -7.39 17.42
N ALA A 148 -10.72 -6.51 16.94
CA ALA A 148 -10.51 -5.09 16.91
C ALA A 148 -10.74 -4.44 18.29
N HIS A 149 -10.16 -3.26 18.48
CA HIS A 149 -10.28 -2.38 19.63
C HIS A 149 -10.80 -1.02 19.17
N ALA A 150 -11.80 -0.49 19.87
CA ALA A 150 -12.44 0.77 19.48
C ALA A 150 -11.51 1.99 19.59
N GLU A 151 -10.48 1.94 20.45
CA GLU A 151 -9.62 3.08 20.73
C GLU A 151 -8.80 3.50 19.49
N GLY A 152 -8.94 4.77 19.09
CA GLY A 152 -8.20 5.33 17.95
C GLY A 152 -8.65 4.83 16.58
N THR A 153 -9.80 4.13 16.50
CA THR A 153 -10.41 3.73 15.25
C THR A 153 -10.89 4.94 14.45
N ARG A 154 -10.66 4.91 13.13
CA ARG A 154 -11.11 5.93 12.18
C ARG A 154 -12.27 5.40 11.33
N SER A 155 -13.47 5.83 11.66
CA SER A 155 -14.73 5.46 10.97
C SER A 155 -15.46 6.65 10.34
N GLN A 156 -14.95 7.87 10.51
CA GLN A 156 -15.62 9.12 10.15
C GLN A 156 -15.65 9.42 8.64
N PHE A 157 -14.78 8.77 7.85
CA PHE A 157 -14.66 8.98 6.40
C PHE A 157 -14.82 7.66 5.62
N PRO A 158 -15.39 7.71 4.39
CA PRO A 158 -15.46 6.56 3.51
C PRO A 158 -14.07 6.16 3.06
N MET A 159 -13.93 4.88 2.72
CA MET A 159 -12.68 4.36 2.20
C MET A 159 -12.90 3.35 1.09
N VAL A 160 -11.94 3.33 0.17
CA VAL A 160 -11.84 2.34 -0.90
C VAL A 160 -10.47 1.66 -0.78
N VAL A 161 -10.42 0.35 -0.95
CA VAL A 161 -9.18 -0.43 -0.92
C VAL A 161 -8.88 -0.95 -2.32
N LEU A 162 -7.71 -0.62 -2.85
CA LEU A 162 -7.24 -1.14 -4.14
C LEU A 162 -6.52 -2.48 -3.92
N VAL A 163 -6.90 -3.50 -4.69
CA VAL A 163 -6.32 -4.85 -4.64
C VAL A 163 -6.09 -5.42 -6.03
N ASN A 164 -5.13 -6.33 -6.16
CA ASN A 164 -4.89 -7.06 -7.40
C ASN A 164 -4.33 -8.47 -7.12
N GLY A 165 -4.00 -9.22 -8.17
CA GLY A 165 -3.41 -10.56 -8.06
C GLY A 165 -2.07 -10.62 -7.30
N GLY A 166 -1.39 -9.49 -7.12
CA GLY A 166 -0.18 -9.38 -6.30
C GLY A 166 -0.45 -9.12 -4.80
N SER A 167 -1.69 -8.82 -4.42
CA SER A 167 -2.12 -8.70 -3.03
C SER A 167 -2.25 -10.10 -2.42
N ALA A 168 -1.44 -10.42 -1.39
CA ALA A 168 -1.40 -11.75 -0.79
C ALA A 168 -1.29 -11.73 0.74
N SER A 169 -1.70 -12.81 1.41
CA SER A 169 -1.48 -13.07 2.84
C SER A 169 -2.00 -11.93 3.72
N ALA A 170 -1.13 -11.21 4.45
CA ALA A 170 -1.50 -10.07 5.30
C ALA A 170 -2.36 -9.01 4.57
N SER A 171 -2.12 -8.77 3.28
CA SER A 171 -2.95 -7.86 2.46
C SER A 171 -4.38 -8.35 2.35
N GLU A 172 -4.57 -9.67 2.19
CA GLU A 172 -5.87 -10.32 2.07
C GLU A 172 -6.62 -10.34 3.41
N ILE A 173 -5.88 -10.41 4.52
CA ILE A 173 -6.44 -10.26 5.87
C ILE A 173 -7.04 -8.87 6.05
N VAL A 174 -6.28 -7.81 5.74
CA VAL A 174 -6.76 -6.43 5.84
C VAL A 174 -7.95 -6.21 4.90
N ALA A 175 -7.81 -6.58 3.63
CA ALA A 175 -8.88 -6.44 2.64
C ALA A 175 -10.15 -7.20 3.05
N GLY A 176 -10.02 -8.46 3.48
CA GLY A 176 -11.13 -9.30 3.92
C GLY A 176 -11.82 -8.78 5.18
N ALA A 177 -11.05 -8.29 6.16
CA ALA A 177 -11.61 -7.69 7.38
C ALA A 177 -12.42 -6.43 7.05
N LEU A 178 -11.83 -5.50 6.28
CA LEU A 178 -12.49 -4.25 5.91
C LEU A 178 -13.75 -4.49 5.07
N GLN A 179 -13.71 -5.46 4.15
CA GLN A 179 -14.86 -5.84 3.34
C GLN A 179 -15.97 -6.49 4.18
N ASP A 180 -15.63 -7.44 5.05
CA ASP A 180 -16.62 -8.18 5.84
C ASP A 180 -17.36 -7.27 6.82
N HIS A 181 -16.67 -6.29 7.39
CA HIS A 181 -17.23 -5.24 8.24
C HIS A 181 -17.98 -4.16 7.48
N ARG A 182 -18.00 -4.20 6.13
CA ARG A 182 -18.49 -3.11 5.26
C ARG A 182 -17.84 -1.77 5.59
N ARG A 183 -16.60 -1.79 6.09
CA ARG A 183 -15.82 -0.60 6.41
C ARG A 183 -15.27 0.05 5.14
N ALA A 184 -14.95 -0.76 4.14
CA ALA A 184 -14.42 -0.31 2.85
C ALA A 184 -15.09 -1.05 1.68
N LEU A 185 -15.12 -0.41 0.51
CA LEU A 185 -15.30 -1.11 -0.77
C LEU A 185 -13.95 -1.53 -1.31
N LEU A 186 -13.85 -2.76 -1.81
CA LEU A 186 -12.67 -3.26 -2.50
C LEU A 186 -12.84 -3.04 -4.01
N LEU A 187 -11.80 -2.50 -4.65
CA LEU A 187 -11.75 -2.26 -6.07
C LEU A 187 -10.49 -2.86 -6.69
N GLY A 188 -10.64 -3.49 -7.86
CA GLY A 188 -9.52 -4.01 -8.65
C GLY A 188 -9.78 -5.43 -9.15
N SER A 189 -8.78 -6.31 -9.04
CA SER A 189 -8.88 -7.72 -9.46
C SER A 189 -8.75 -8.69 -8.26
N PRO A 190 -9.19 -9.95 -8.38
CA PRO A 190 -9.10 -10.92 -7.29
C PRO A 190 -7.67 -11.06 -6.74
N THR A 191 -7.56 -11.20 -5.42
CA THR A 191 -6.26 -11.34 -4.75
C THR A 191 -5.65 -12.73 -4.93
N PHE A 192 -4.39 -12.90 -4.51
CA PHE A 192 -3.60 -14.09 -4.80
C PHE A 192 -4.17 -15.41 -4.23
N GLY A 193 -4.76 -15.39 -3.04
CA GLY A 193 -5.31 -16.57 -2.37
C GLY A 193 -4.32 -17.30 -1.46
N LYS A 194 -3.45 -16.59 -0.75
CA LYS A 194 -2.54 -17.19 0.23
C LYS A 194 -3.12 -17.06 1.63
N GLY A 195 -3.81 -18.10 2.06
CA GLY A 195 -4.48 -18.19 3.36
C GLY A 195 -3.78 -19.07 4.39
N SER A 196 -2.50 -19.40 4.23
CA SER A 196 -1.81 -20.34 5.12
C SER A 196 -0.88 -19.64 6.12
N VAL A 197 -0.94 -20.04 7.39
CA VAL A 197 0.03 -19.70 8.43
C VAL A 197 1.22 -20.66 8.35
N GLN A 198 2.43 -20.12 8.28
CA GLN A 198 3.66 -20.91 8.27
C GLN A 198 4.50 -20.57 9.49
N SER A 199 4.96 -21.61 10.18
CA SER A 199 5.91 -21.51 11.30
C SER A 199 7.26 -22.05 10.86
N ILE A 200 8.33 -21.40 11.33
CA ILE A 200 9.71 -21.88 11.13
C ILE A 200 10.13 -22.55 12.43
N TYR A 201 10.47 -23.83 12.36
CA TYR A 201 11.01 -24.62 13.47
C TYR A 201 12.51 -24.81 13.23
N GLY A 202 13.33 -24.45 14.21
CA GLY A 202 14.76 -24.68 14.13
C GLY A 202 15.57 -23.88 15.15
N PRO A 203 16.90 -24.11 15.19
CA PRO A 203 17.62 -25.08 14.35
C PRO A 203 17.26 -26.54 14.69
N LEU A 204 17.23 -27.39 13.68
CA LEU A 204 17.21 -28.85 13.82
C LEU A 204 18.62 -29.36 14.17
N GLU A 205 18.76 -30.64 14.50
CA GLU A 205 20.05 -31.25 14.92
C GLU A 205 21.16 -31.08 13.87
N ASP A 206 20.81 -31.02 12.59
CA ASP A 206 21.73 -30.81 11.46
C ASP A 206 21.96 -29.32 11.10
N GLY A 207 21.40 -28.40 11.89
CA GLY A 207 21.47 -26.96 11.65
C GLY A 207 20.48 -26.42 10.61
N SER A 208 19.62 -27.27 10.04
CA SER A 208 18.57 -26.85 9.11
C SER A 208 17.35 -26.26 9.85
N GLY A 209 16.39 -25.71 9.10
CA GLY A 209 15.13 -25.20 9.63
C GLY A 209 13.94 -25.71 8.81
N LEU A 210 12.84 -26.04 9.48
CA LEU A 210 11.61 -26.53 8.87
C LEU A 210 10.58 -25.40 8.79
N ARG A 211 10.18 -25.02 7.57
CA ARG A 211 9.04 -24.13 7.35
C ARG A 211 7.77 -24.95 7.11
N LEU A 212 6.90 -25.01 8.10
CA LEU A 212 5.70 -25.85 8.10
C LEU A 212 4.42 -25.01 8.10
N THR A 213 3.47 -25.36 7.24
CA THR A 213 2.12 -24.80 7.29
C THR A 213 1.34 -25.43 8.45
N VAL A 214 0.89 -24.62 9.40
CA VAL A 214 0.29 -25.11 10.66
C VAL A 214 -1.19 -24.75 10.81
N ALA A 215 -1.66 -23.74 10.08
CA ALA A 215 -3.05 -23.26 10.16
C ALA A 215 -3.46 -22.54 8.88
N LEU A 216 -4.77 -22.30 8.75
CA LEU A 216 -5.37 -21.46 7.71
C LEU A 216 -5.99 -20.20 8.31
N TYR A 217 -5.96 -19.10 7.56
CA TYR A 217 -6.63 -17.85 7.87
C TYR A 217 -8.07 -17.85 7.35
N TYR A 218 -8.95 -17.24 8.12
CA TYR A 218 -10.34 -17.02 7.77
C TYR A 218 -10.74 -15.58 8.08
N THR A 219 -11.57 -15.02 7.19
CA THR A 219 -12.12 -13.67 7.36
C THR A 219 -13.21 -13.65 8.45
N PRO A 220 -13.67 -12.47 8.90
CA PRO A 220 -14.70 -12.37 9.94
C PRO A 220 -16.00 -13.14 9.65
N LYS A 221 -16.39 -13.26 8.37
CA LYS A 221 -17.55 -14.06 7.93
C LYS A 221 -17.22 -15.54 7.67
N GLY A 222 -16.04 -16.02 8.07
CA GLY A 222 -15.64 -17.42 7.92
C GLY A 222 -15.21 -17.80 6.51
N ARG A 223 -14.84 -16.84 5.64
CA ARG A 223 -14.34 -17.18 4.29
C ARG A 223 -12.92 -17.72 4.40
N ASN A 224 -12.70 -18.90 3.84
CA ASN A 224 -11.35 -19.43 3.61
C ASN A 224 -10.75 -18.80 2.36
N ILE A 225 -9.66 -18.06 2.53
CA ILE A 225 -8.99 -17.33 1.44
C ILE A 225 -7.99 -18.20 0.66
N GLN A 226 -7.61 -19.38 1.19
CA GLN A 226 -6.63 -20.26 0.56
C GLN A 226 -7.09 -20.74 -0.81
N ALA A 227 -6.25 -20.53 -1.83
CA ALA A 227 -6.48 -20.85 -3.24
C ALA A 227 -7.70 -20.16 -3.89
N LYS A 228 -8.33 -19.21 -3.19
CA LYS A 228 -9.51 -18.47 -3.67
C LYS A 228 -9.27 -16.97 -3.76
N GLY A 229 -8.55 -16.43 -2.78
CA GLY A 229 -8.39 -15.00 -2.60
C GLY A 229 -9.66 -14.31 -2.11
N ILE A 230 -9.61 -12.98 -2.14
CA ILE A 230 -10.70 -12.05 -1.88
C ILE A 230 -11.14 -11.49 -3.23
N VAL A 231 -12.44 -11.60 -3.49
CA VAL A 231 -13.06 -11.01 -4.68
C VAL A 231 -13.43 -9.56 -4.35
N PRO A 232 -12.98 -8.56 -5.14
CA PRO A 232 -13.33 -7.17 -4.92
C PRO A 232 -14.81 -6.90 -5.18
N ASP A 233 -15.37 -5.89 -4.52
CA ASP A 233 -16.76 -5.46 -4.71
C ASP A 233 -16.97 -4.81 -6.08
N VAL A 234 -15.96 -4.09 -6.57
CA VAL A 234 -15.94 -3.45 -7.88
C VAL A 234 -14.76 -3.98 -8.69
N ARG A 235 -15.05 -4.79 -9.71
CA ARG A 235 -14.02 -5.40 -10.55
C ARG A 235 -13.51 -4.40 -11.59
N VAL A 236 -12.21 -4.15 -11.59
CA VAL A 236 -11.50 -3.32 -12.56
C VAL A 236 -10.19 -4.03 -12.87
N GLU A 237 -10.02 -4.51 -14.10
CA GLU A 237 -8.77 -5.14 -14.53
C GLU A 237 -7.69 -4.09 -14.83
N GLU A 238 -6.43 -4.51 -14.78
CA GLU A 238 -5.27 -3.66 -15.09
C GLU A 238 -5.06 -3.44 -16.61
N ASP A 239 -6.00 -3.88 -17.45
CA ASP A 239 -5.91 -3.77 -18.91
C ASP A 239 -5.41 -2.38 -19.34
N GLU A 240 -4.49 -2.35 -20.31
CA GLU A 240 -3.93 -1.15 -20.92
C GLU A 240 -5.04 -0.29 -21.54
N TRP A 241 -5.75 0.45 -20.69
CA TRP A 241 -6.74 1.40 -21.11
C TRP A 241 -5.97 2.63 -21.58
N GLU A 242 -5.86 2.82 -22.89
CA GLU A 242 -5.57 4.14 -23.44
C GLU A 242 -6.68 5.08 -22.96
N TYR A 243 -6.41 5.85 -21.90
CA TYR A 243 -7.22 7.01 -21.56
C TYR A 243 -7.15 7.97 -22.76
N LYS A 244 -8.14 7.87 -23.64
CA LYS A 244 -8.44 8.89 -24.65
C LYS A 244 -9.36 9.87 -23.95
N PRO A 245 -8.87 10.99 -23.38
CA PRO A 245 -9.77 12.05 -23.01
C PRO A 245 -10.54 12.36 -24.29
N SER A 246 -11.86 12.19 -24.27
CA SER A 246 -12.66 12.64 -25.38
C SER A 246 -12.50 14.16 -25.41
N GLY A 247 -11.53 14.64 -26.19
CA GLY A 247 -11.19 16.05 -26.37
C GLY A 247 -12.28 16.84 -27.06
N LYS A 248 -13.52 16.34 -27.09
CA LYS A 248 -14.69 17.14 -27.42
C LYS A 248 -14.97 17.99 -26.20
N ARG A 249 -14.42 19.22 -26.22
CA ARG A 249 -14.91 20.32 -25.40
C ARG A 249 -16.42 20.40 -25.62
N VAL A 250 -17.19 19.84 -24.70
CA VAL A 250 -18.65 19.93 -24.73
C VAL A 250 -18.96 21.40 -24.50
N VAL A 251 -19.46 22.07 -25.54
CA VAL A 251 -19.93 23.45 -25.45
C VAL A 251 -21.04 23.47 -24.41
N ARG A 252 -20.83 24.21 -23.32
CA ARG A 252 -21.84 24.42 -22.29
C ARG A 252 -22.53 25.76 -22.55
N GLU A 253 -23.70 25.97 -21.97
CA GLU A 253 -24.45 27.24 -22.09
C GLU A 253 -23.56 28.45 -21.81
N LYS A 254 -22.74 28.41 -20.75
CA LYS A 254 -21.75 29.44 -20.39
C LYS A 254 -20.69 29.75 -21.46
N ASP A 255 -20.46 28.83 -22.40
CA ASP A 255 -19.50 28.98 -23.48
C ASP A 255 -20.14 29.61 -24.75
N LEU A 256 -21.46 29.84 -24.74
CA LEU A 256 -22.20 30.49 -25.82
C LEU A 256 -22.15 32.03 -25.67
N SER A 257 -22.06 32.71 -26.80
CA SER A 257 -21.93 34.17 -26.89
C SER A 257 -23.15 34.98 -26.40
N ARG A 258 -24.26 34.33 -26.04
CA ARG A 258 -25.50 34.96 -25.58
C ARG A 258 -26.09 34.32 -24.32
N HIS A 259 -25.25 33.65 -23.52
CA HIS A 259 -25.73 33.07 -22.28
C HIS A 259 -26.13 34.17 -21.28
N ILE A 260 -27.10 33.85 -20.44
CA ILE A 260 -27.56 34.76 -19.39
C ILE A 260 -26.51 34.76 -18.28
N GLU A 261 -25.88 35.92 -18.03
CA GLU A 261 -25.01 36.10 -16.87
C GLU A 261 -25.87 36.13 -15.59
N THR A 262 -25.90 35.03 -14.85
CA THR A 262 -26.42 35.03 -13.49
C THR A 262 -25.38 35.64 -12.55
N ASN A 263 -25.84 36.50 -11.62
CA ASN A 263 -25.06 37.28 -10.66
C ASN A 263 -23.70 36.68 -10.28
N LYS A 264 -22.65 37.52 -10.32
CA LYS A 264 -21.27 37.23 -9.96
C LYS A 264 -21.15 36.55 -8.58
N GLU A 265 -21.22 35.22 -8.56
CA GLU A 265 -20.54 34.48 -7.51
C GLU A 265 -19.05 34.78 -7.69
N LYS A 266 -18.46 35.37 -6.65
CA LYS A 266 -17.01 35.52 -6.54
C LYS A 266 -16.41 34.13 -6.77
N LYS A 267 -15.78 33.93 -7.93
CA LYS A 267 -14.86 32.82 -8.13
C LYS A 267 -13.77 32.97 -7.08
N SER A 268 -13.91 32.22 -5.99
CA SER A 268 -12.76 31.85 -5.18
C SER A 268 -11.71 31.30 -6.13
N PRO A 269 -10.44 31.74 -6.04
CA PRO A 269 -9.36 31.06 -6.73
C PRO A 269 -9.48 29.57 -6.42
N GLN A 270 -9.47 28.73 -7.44
CA GLN A 270 -9.32 27.29 -7.25
C GLN A 270 -8.00 27.08 -6.52
N ASP A 271 -8.10 26.86 -5.21
CA ASP A 271 -6.97 26.52 -4.38
C ASP A 271 -6.42 25.17 -4.85
N GLY A 272 -5.28 25.23 -5.53
CA GLY A 272 -4.31 24.17 -5.69
C GLY A 272 -4.85 22.85 -6.22
N GLU A 273 -4.83 22.66 -7.54
CA GLU A 273 -4.57 21.34 -8.10
C GLU A 273 -3.20 20.89 -7.55
N ALA A 274 -3.20 20.18 -6.41
CA ALA A 274 -2.15 19.24 -6.09
C ALA A 274 -2.13 18.25 -7.25
N GLY A 275 -1.24 18.49 -8.21
CA GLY A 275 -1.16 17.69 -9.43
C GLY A 275 -0.99 16.24 -9.04
N LEU A 276 -2.00 15.42 -9.38
CA LEU A 276 -1.90 13.97 -9.30
C LEU A 276 -0.61 13.57 -10.00
N ALA A 277 0.25 12.81 -9.31
CA ALA A 277 1.49 12.34 -9.91
C ALA A 277 1.22 11.74 -11.30
N GLU A 278 2.07 12.00 -12.30
CA GLU A 278 1.86 11.54 -13.67
C GLU A 278 1.61 10.02 -13.77
N GLU A 279 2.17 9.26 -12.83
CA GLU A 279 1.93 7.82 -12.62
C GLU A 279 0.44 7.51 -12.37
N HIS A 280 -0.24 8.30 -11.53
CA HIS A 280 -1.65 8.12 -11.21
C HIS A 280 -2.60 8.42 -12.37
N MET A 281 -2.22 9.33 -13.28
CA MET A 281 -3.04 9.67 -14.43
C MET A 281 -3.13 8.55 -15.47
N LYS A 282 -2.20 7.59 -15.44
CA LYS A 282 -2.18 6.41 -16.32
C LYS A 282 -2.76 5.16 -15.65
N ASP A 283 -3.08 5.24 -14.36
CA ASP A 283 -3.55 4.13 -13.55
C ASP A 283 -5.08 4.11 -13.47
N ILE A 284 -5.71 3.24 -14.27
CA ILE A 284 -7.17 3.14 -14.35
C ILE A 284 -7.81 2.72 -13.02
N GLN A 285 -7.19 1.81 -12.27
CA GLN A 285 -7.71 1.36 -10.99
C GLN A 285 -7.64 2.49 -9.95
N PHE A 286 -6.56 3.26 -9.95
CA PHE A 286 -6.46 4.45 -9.11
C PHE A 286 -7.54 5.46 -9.46
N LEU A 287 -7.70 5.80 -10.74
CA LEU A 287 -8.69 6.78 -11.20
C LEU A 287 -10.12 6.33 -10.84
N ARG A 288 -10.47 5.07 -11.09
CA ARG A 288 -11.77 4.50 -10.72
C ARG A 288 -11.99 4.45 -9.22
N GLY A 289 -10.96 4.09 -8.46
CA GLY A 289 -10.99 4.14 -6.99
C GLY A 289 -11.25 5.54 -6.47
N LEU A 290 -10.58 6.55 -7.06
CA LEU A 290 -10.76 7.94 -6.71
C LEU A 290 -12.17 8.46 -7.06
N GLU A 291 -12.68 8.13 -8.25
CA GLU A 291 -14.06 8.46 -8.66
C GLU A 291 -15.09 7.85 -7.68
N LEU A 292 -14.93 6.57 -7.35
CA LEU A 292 -15.80 5.88 -6.40
C LEU A 292 -15.76 6.52 -5.01
N LEU A 293 -14.55 6.83 -4.52
CA LEU A 293 -14.37 7.50 -3.24
C LEU A 293 -15.01 8.89 -3.22
N LYS A 294 -14.86 9.68 -4.30
CA LYS A 294 -15.55 10.97 -4.45
C LYS A 294 -17.07 10.78 -4.41
N GLY A 295 -17.61 9.78 -5.09
CA GLY A 295 -19.03 9.43 -5.00
C GLY A 295 -19.48 9.17 -3.56
N LEU A 296 -18.76 8.30 -2.84
CA LEU A 296 -19.08 7.97 -1.44
C LEU A 296 -19.06 9.18 -0.51
N THR A 297 -18.07 10.06 -0.65
CA THR A 297 -17.98 11.30 0.16
C THR A 297 -19.14 12.26 -0.10
N LEU A 298 -19.61 12.37 -1.35
CA LEU A 298 -20.78 13.19 -1.69
C LEU A 298 -22.06 12.60 -1.07
N PHE A 299 -22.25 11.28 -1.13
CA PHE A 299 -23.41 10.63 -0.53
C PHE A 299 -23.45 10.75 0.99
N GLN A 300 -22.32 10.59 1.67
CA GLN A 300 -22.24 10.74 3.13
C GLN A 300 -22.64 12.17 3.56
N ASN A 301 -22.17 13.18 2.82
CA ASN A 301 -22.51 14.58 3.09
C ASN A 301 -24.00 14.89 2.81
N ALA A 302 -24.57 14.32 1.74
CA ALA A 302 -26.00 14.46 1.44
C ALA A 302 -26.91 13.78 2.48
N GLY A 303 -26.45 12.68 3.08
CA GLY A 303 -27.14 12.02 4.19
C GLY A 303 -27.08 12.82 5.49
N ALA A 304 -25.93 13.43 5.80
CA ALA A 304 -25.75 14.26 7.00
C ALA A 304 -26.59 15.56 6.98
N GLY A 305 -26.92 16.09 5.79
CA GLY A 305 -27.83 17.23 5.63
C GLY A 305 -29.32 16.90 5.71
N ARG A 306 -29.69 15.62 5.92
CA ARG A 306 -31.07 15.13 6.07
C ARG A 306 -31.25 14.49 7.45
N SER A 307 -30.98 15.23 8.51
CA SER A 307 -31.54 14.92 9.84
C SER A 307 -32.82 15.76 10.02
N PRO A 308 -33.94 15.18 10.49
CA PRO A 308 -35.18 15.92 10.75
C PRO A 308 -35.03 16.93 11.89
#